data_AF-A0A7C2D192-F1
#
_entry.id   AF-A0A7C2D192-F1
#
_cell.length_a   1.000
_cell.length_b   1.000
_cell.length_c   1.000
_cell.angle_alpha   90.00
_cell.angle_beta   90.00
_cell.angle_gamma   90.00
#
_symmetry.space_group_name_H-M   'P 1'
#
loop_
_entity.id
_entity.type
_entity.pdbx_description
1 polymer ?
#
loop_
_entity_poly.entity_id
_entity_poly.type
_entity_poly.pdbx_seq_one_letter_code
_entity_poly.pdbx_strand_id
1 'polypeptide(L)'
;MEPKTKKANQIFKIIDSVLKQVFGEEATSFIYKYIEQNYSLPKNKFSKNIDAFAKGLEECLSSGALVIENKILEDLAAVYGVHNKV
;
A
#
# COMPACT_ATOMS: atom_id res chain seq x y z
N MET A 1 -7.23 23.40 8.03
CA MET A 1 -7.26 21.98 7.60
C MET A 1 -5.83 21.49 7.41
N GLU A 2 -5.43 20.47 8.16
CA GLU A 2 -4.02 20.11 8.38
C GLU A 2 -3.33 19.40 7.19
N PRO A 3 -2.02 19.64 6.95
CA PRO A 3 -1.24 19.06 5.85
C PRO A 3 -1.02 17.53 5.93
N LYS A 4 -1.21 16.91 7.10
CA LYS A 4 -1.01 15.46 7.32
C LYS A 4 -1.99 14.59 6.52
N THR A 5 -3.20 15.10 6.28
CA THR A 5 -4.26 14.35 5.58
C THR A 5 -4.02 14.24 4.08
N LYS A 6 -3.34 15.22 3.47
CA LYS A 6 -3.02 15.20 2.03
C LYS A 6 -1.96 14.15 1.69
N LYS A 7 -0.89 14.03 2.49
CA LYS A 7 0.17 13.03 2.27
C LYS A 7 -0.32 11.60 2.46
N ALA A 8 -1.08 11.35 3.54
CA ALA A 8 -1.72 10.06 3.77
C ALA A 8 -2.60 9.62 2.58
N ASN A 9 -3.37 10.55 2.02
CA ASN A 9 -4.22 10.29 0.87
C ASN A 9 -3.43 10.02 -0.43
N GLN A 10 -2.25 10.62 -0.60
CA GLN A 10 -1.38 10.34 -1.74
C GLN A 10 -0.72 8.96 -1.66
N ILE A 11 -0.20 8.58 -0.48
CA ILE A 11 0.39 7.25 -0.27
C ILE A 11 -0.66 6.17 -0.56
N PHE A 12 -1.88 6.34 -0.04
CA PHE A 12 -2.97 5.40 -0.31
C PHE A 12 -3.27 5.26 -1.81
N LYS A 13 -3.30 6.37 -2.56
CA LYS A 13 -3.52 6.32 -4.02
C LYS A 13 -2.43 5.55 -4.76
N ILE A 14 -1.17 5.65 -4.31
CA ILE A 14 -0.06 4.91 -4.91
C ILE A 14 -0.22 3.41 -4.64
N ILE A 15 -0.49 3.03 -3.38
CA ILE A 15 -0.76 1.64 -3.01
C ILE A 15 -1.91 1.07 -3.84
N ASP A 16 -3.02 1.82 -3.95
CA ASP A 16 -4.20 1.42 -4.71
C ASP A 16 -3.90 1.23 -6.20
N SER A 17 -3.13 2.16 -6.78
CA SER A 17 -2.70 2.07 -8.17
C SER A 17 -1.85 0.82 -8.42
N VAL A 18 -0.85 0.56 -7.56
CA VAL A 18 0.05 -0.59 -7.73
C VAL A 18 -0.72 -1.91 -7.63
N LEU A 19 -1.58 -2.06 -6.63
CA LEU A 19 -2.37 -3.28 -6.45
C LEU A 19 -3.29 -3.52 -7.66
N LYS A 20 -3.97 -2.49 -8.14
CA LYS A 20 -4.86 -2.59 -9.30
C LYS A 20 -4.11 -2.88 -10.60
N GLN A 21 -2.92 -2.34 -10.78
CA GLN A 21 -2.09 -2.63 -11.95
C GLN A 21 -1.65 -4.10 -11.98
N VAL A 22 -1.33 -4.68 -10.82
CA VAL A 22 -0.82 -6.05 -10.75
C VAL A 22 -1.96 -7.09 -10.74
N PHE A 23 -3.02 -6.82 -9.97
CA PHE A 23 -4.06 -7.81 -9.69
C PHE A 23 -5.42 -7.47 -10.32
N GLY A 24 -5.63 -6.25 -10.80
CA GLY A 24 -6.95 -5.76 -11.21
C GLY A 24 -7.83 -5.38 -10.01
N GLU A 25 -9.01 -4.84 -10.32
CA GLU A 25 -9.95 -4.30 -9.33
C GLU A 25 -10.48 -5.36 -8.35
N GLU A 26 -10.89 -6.52 -8.86
CA GLU A 26 -11.54 -7.56 -8.03
C GLU A 26 -10.59 -8.16 -7.00
N ALA A 27 -9.41 -8.59 -7.43
CA ALA A 27 -8.41 -9.17 -6.54
C ALA A 27 -7.84 -8.12 -5.56
N THR A 28 -7.68 -6.86 -5.99
CA THR A 28 -7.32 -5.76 -5.07
C THR A 28 -8.37 -5.58 -3.98
N SER A 29 -9.66 -5.63 -4.32
CA SER A 29 -10.74 -5.55 -3.34
C SER A 29 -10.69 -6.71 -2.34
N PHE A 30 -10.40 -7.93 -2.81
CA PHE A 30 -10.21 -9.10 -1.96
C PHE A 30 -9.04 -8.91 -0.98
N ILE A 31 -7.86 -8.49 -1.45
CA ILE A 31 -6.68 -8.24 -0.61
C ILE A 31 -7.02 -7.24 0.50
N TYR A 32 -7.66 -6.13 0.15
CA TYR A 32 -8.04 -5.14 1.15
C TYR A 32 -9.03 -5.67 2.18
N LYS A 33 -9.99 -6.50 1.75
CA LYS A 33 -10.95 -7.12 2.65
C LYS A 33 -10.26 -8.10 3.60
N TYR A 34 -9.30 -8.88 3.10
CA TYR A 34 -8.48 -9.78 3.91
C TYR A 34 -7.73 -9.00 5.01
N ILE A 35 -7.05 -7.92 4.65
CA ILE A 35 -6.29 -7.10 5.60
C ILE A 35 -7.24 -6.45 6.62
N GLU A 36 -8.37 -5.89 6.15
CA GLU A 36 -9.35 -5.24 7.03
C GLU A 36 -9.94 -6.21 8.05
N GLN A 37 -10.23 -7.45 7.65
CA GLN A 37 -10.79 -8.47 8.53
C GLN A 37 -9.77 -9.00 9.56
N ASN A 38 -8.52 -9.17 9.17
CA ASN A 38 -7.49 -9.72 10.06
C ASN A 38 -6.85 -8.67 10.99
N TYR A 39 -6.80 -7.40 10.56
CA TYR A 39 -6.10 -6.33 11.27
C TYR A 39 -7.02 -5.20 11.77
N SER A 40 -8.35 -5.31 11.58
CA SER A 40 -9.32 -4.25 11.89
C SER A 40 -8.92 -2.87 11.32
N LEU A 41 -8.24 -2.89 10.17
CA LEU A 41 -7.60 -1.73 9.59
C LEU A 41 -8.37 -1.28 8.34
N PRO A 42 -9.16 -0.20 8.40
CA PRO A 42 -9.87 0.29 7.24
C PRO A 42 -8.92 0.87 6.20
N LYS A 43 -9.30 0.77 4.93
CA LYS A 43 -8.43 1.12 3.78
C LYS A 43 -7.82 2.52 3.87
N ASN A 44 -8.59 3.49 4.37
CA ASN A 44 -8.17 4.89 4.56
C ASN A 44 -7.15 5.10 5.71
N LYS A 45 -6.76 4.05 6.43
CA LYS A 45 -5.76 4.07 7.50
C LYS A 45 -4.50 3.27 7.18
N PHE A 46 -4.40 2.61 6.03
CA PHE A 46 -3.19 1.85 5.66
C PHE A 46 -1.94 2.72 5.69
N SER A 47 -2.02 3.96 5.21
CA SER A 47 -0.90 4.91 5.26
C SER A 47 -0.49 5.33 6.69
N LYS A 48 -1.30 5.04 7.71
CA LYS A 48 -1.02 5.38 9.12
C LYS A 48 -0.50 4.21 9.91
N ASN A 49 -0.78 2.98 9.46
CA ASN A 49 -0.34 1.74 10.09
C ASN A 49 0.30 0.86 9.01
N ILE A 50 1.45 1.31 8.49
CA ILE A 50 2.13 0.66 7.37
C ILE A 50 2.61 -0.76 7.73
N ASP A 51 2.99 -0.97 8.99
CA ASP A 51 3.45 -2.28 9.47
C ASP A 51 2.34 -3.34 9.40
N ALA A 52 1.11 -2.96 9.81
CA ALA A 52 -0.04 -3.84 9.73
C ALA A 52 -0.47 -4.10 8.28
N PHE A 53 -0.32 -3.11 7.40
CA PHE A 53 -0.54 -3.29 5.97
C PHE A 53 0.47 -4.27 5.37
N ALA A 54 1.77 -4.08 5.62
CA ALA A 54 2.84 -4.95 5.13
C ALA A 54 2.66 -6.39 5.64
N LYS A 55 2.36 -6.56 6.93
CA LYS A 55 2.09 -7.88 7.51
C LYS A 55 0.86 -8.56 6.88
N GLY A 56 -0.24 -7.84 6.71
CA GLY A 56 -1.43 -8.38 6.09
C GLY A 56 -1.22 -8.73 4.60
N LEU A 57 -0.37 -7.97 3.90
CA LEU A 57 0.01 -8.25 2.53
C LEU A 57 0.90 -9.50 2.44
N GLU A 58 1.88 -9.64 3.33
CA GLU A 58 2.73 -10.83 3.48
C GLU A 58 1.90 -12.08 3.75
N GLU A 59 0.92 -12.01 4.64
CA GLU A 59 0.05 -13.17 4.92
C GLU A 59 -0.87 -13.51 3.74
N CYS A 60 -1.33 -12.50 3.00
CA CYS A 60 -2.22 -12.72 1.86
C CYS A 60 -1.48 -13.26 0.62
N LEU A 61 -0.23 -12.82 0.38
CA LEU A 61 0.51 -13.08 -0.85
C LEU A 61 1.77 -13.93 -0.64
N SER A 62 2.13 -14.23 0.61
CA SER A 62 3.38 -14.89 0.97
C SER A 62 4.59 -14.16 0.36
N SER A 63 5.50 -14.88 -0.29
CA SER A 63 6.65 -14.31 -0.99
C SER A 63 6.29 -13.29 -2.07
N GLY A 64 5.05 -13.30 -2.57
CA GLY A 64 4.57 -12.32 -3.54
C GLY A 64 4.46 -10.90 -2.97
N ALA A 65 4.32 -10.74 -1.65
CA ALA A 65 4.22 -9.43 -1.01
C ALA A 65 5.46 -8.57 -1.25
N LEU A 66 6.65 -9.17 -1.23
CA LEU A 66 7.92 -8.46 -1.43
C LEU A 66 7.97 -7.74 -2.79
N VAL A 67 7.44 -8.37 -3.85
CA VAL A 67 7.38 -7.77 -5.19
C VAL A 67 6.47 -6.54 -5.20
N ILE A 68 5.35 -6.62 -4.49
CA ILE A 68 4.38 -5.53 -4.38
C ILE A 68 4.94 -4.39 -3.54
N GLU A 69 5.57 -4.68 -2.40
CA GLU A 69 6.21 -3.68 -1.54
C GLU A 69 7.29 -2.91 -2.29
N ASN A 70 8.16 -3.62 -3.02
CA ASN A 70 9.18 -2.98 -3.85
C ASN A 70 8.56 -2.05 -4.90
N LYS A 71 7.49 -2.49 -5.57
CA LYS A 71 6.80 -1.66 -6.57
C LYS A 71 6.13 -0.43 -5.95
N ILE A 72 5.57 -0.56 -4.75
CA ILE A 72 5.03 0.58 -3.99
C ILE A 72 6.16 1.57 -3.63
N LEU A 73 7.32 1.08 -3.20
CA LEU A 73 8.48 1.91 -2.87
C LEU A 73 9.03 2.65 -4.10
N GLU A 74 9.14 1.97 -5.25
CA GLU A 74 9.54 2.58 -6.53
C GLU A 74 8.61 3.73 -6.92
N ASP A 75 7.30 3.51 -6.89
CA ASP A 75 6.31 4.54 -7.24
C ASP A 75 6.30 5.71 -6.23
N LEU A 76 6.48 5.40 -4.92
CA LEU A 76 6.65 6.43 -3.90
C LEU A 76 7.92 7.27 -4.14
N ALA A 77 9.03 6.63 -4.48
CA ALA A 77 10.28 7.31 -4.79
C ALA A 77 10.16 8.20 -6.04
N ALA A 78 9.42 7.75 -7.05
CA ALA A 78 9.13 8.53 -8.25
C ALA A 78 8.27 9.78 -7.96
N VAL A 79 7.27 9.66 -7.08
CA VAL A 79 6.38 10.79 -6.71
C VAL A 79 7.07 11.78 -5.76
N TYR A 80 7.85 11.29 -4.79
CA TYR A 80 8.46 12.12 -3.76
C TYR A 80 9.93 12.48 -4.03
N GLY A 81 10.53 11.95 -5.11
CA GLY A 81 11.87 12.30 -5.54
C GLY A 81 12.94 11.96 -4.50
N VAL A 82 13.02 10.71 -4.04
CA VAL A 82 14.19 10.28 -3.26
C VAL A 82 15.34 10.03 -4.24
N HIS A 83 16.16 11.05 -4.45
CA HIS A 83 17.49 10.91 -5.03
C HIS A 83 18.40 10.18 -4.01
N ASN A 84 18.26 8.87 -3.86
CA ASN A 84 19.35 8.06 -3.33
C ASN A 84 20.07 7.42 -4.52
N LYS A 85 20.93 8.23 -5.15
CA LYS A 85 22.09 7.68 -5.84
C LYS A 85 23.00 7.14 -4.75
N VAL A 86 23.16 5.81 -4.72
CA VAL A 86 24.32 5.16 -4.12
C VAL A 86 25.49 5.29 -5.10
#